data_AF-A0A183EME3-F1
#
_entry.id   AF-A0A183EME3-F1
#
_cell.length_a   1.000
_cell.length_b   1.000
_cell.length_c   1.000
_cell.angle_alpha   90.00
_cell.angle_beta   90.00
_cell.angle_gamma   90.00
#
_symmetry.space_group_name_H-M   'P 1'
#
loop_
_entity.id
_entity.type
_entity.pdbx_description
1 polymer ?
#
loop_
_entity_poly.entity_id
_entity_poly.type
_entity_poly.pdbx_seq_one_letter_code
_entity_poly.pdbx_strand_id
1 'polypeptide(L)'
;MLVAFRAADSRDAHFWSYTEVPLECLHGSEMYNLVQDVYLSKPGYDLALSLGVSVEDDVLYGVFVKGWDVEETIPSSQSALCVYSMATVEKIFLENIELCFKGETSKVSSNLGSFFFLM
;
A
#
# COMPACT_ATOMS: atom_id res chain seq x y z
N MET A 1 -5.33 8.63 -4.72
CA MET A 1 -4.56 8.05 -3.60
C MET A 1 -5.22 6.76 -3.17
N LEU A 2 -4.45 5.66 -3.08
CA LEU A 2 -4.94 4.39 -2.56
C LEU A 2 -4.56 4.29 -1.08
N VAL A 3 -5.50 3.80 -0.27
CA VAL A 3 -5.29 3.54 1.15
C VAL A 3 -5.63 2.08 1.37
N ALA A 4 -4.77 1.35 2.07
CA ALA A 4 -5.13 0.05 2.60
C ALA A 4 -6.05 0.28 3.81
N PHE A 5 -7.15 -0.47 3.87
CA PHE A 5 -8.11 -0.42 4.96
C PHE A 5 -8.19 -1.77 5.64
N ARG A 6 -8.03 -1.81 6.97
CA ARG A 6 -8.42 -2.99 7.74
C ARG A 6 -9.87 -2.79 8.17
N ALA A 7 -10.77 -3.55 7.56
CA ALA A 7 -12.17 -3.52 7.91
C ALA A 7 -12.37 -4.04 9.35
N ALA A 8 -13.36 -3.46 10.03
CA ALA A 8 -13.73 -3.84 11.38
C ALA A 8 -14.17 -5.32 11.42
N ASP A 9 -13.76 -6.05 12.45
CA ASP A 9 -14.29 -7.40 12.71
C ASP A 9 -15.82 -7.31 12.77
N SER A 10 -16.52 -8.33 12.28
CA SER A 10 -17.98 -8.50 12.41
C SER A 10 -18.53 -8.29 13.84
N ARG A 11 -17.66 -8.35 14.85
CA ARG A 11 -17.96 -8.12 16.27
C ARG A 11 -17.74 -6.68 16.75
N ASP A 12 -17.16 -5.81 15.92
CA ASP A 12 -16.93 -4.40 16.21
C ASP A 12 -18.04 -3.53 15.60
N ALA A 13 -19.17 -3.45 16.32
CA ALA A 13 -20.34 -2.70 15.91
C ALA A 13 -20.11 -1.18 15.79
N HIS A 14 -19.00 -0.67 16.32
CA HIS A 14 -18.69 0.77 16.41
C HIS A 14 -17.49 1.20 15.56
N PHE A 15 -16.91 0.29 14.76
CA PHE A 15 -15.78 0.58 13.86
C PHE A 15 -14.53 1.10 14.57
N TRP A 16 -14.32 0.74 15.84
CA TRP A 16 -13.13 1.17 16.60
C TRP A 16 -11.82 0.55 16.10
N SER A 17 -11.91 -0.58 15.40
CA SER A 17 -10.77 -1.29 14.81
C SER A 17 -10.44 -0.83 13.38
N TYR A 18 -11.17 0.14 12.86
CA TYR A 18 -10.90 0.72 11.55
C TYR A 18 -9.56 1.47 11.57
N THR A 19 -8.71 1.16 10.59
CA THR A 19 -7.43 1.82 10.40
C THR A 19 -7.08 1.93 8.93
N GLU A 20 -6.35 2.99 8.61
CA GLU A 20 -5.96 3.41 7.27
C GLU A 20 -4.45 3.56 7.19
N VAL A 21 -3.84 3.00 6.15
CA VAL A 21 -2.43 3.23 5.84
C VAL A 21 -2.32 3.66 4.38
N PRO A 22 -1.71 4.83 4.08
CA PRO A 22 -1.51 5.27 2.71
C PRO A 22 -0.56 4.31 1.99
N LEU A 23 -0.92 3.90 0.78
CA LEU A 23 -0.03 3.14 -0.09
C LEU A 23 0.73 4.11 -0.99
N GLU A 24 2.05 4.15 -0.82
CA GLU A 24 2.94 4.99 -1.62
C GLU A 24 3.50 4.19 -2.81
N CYS A 25 3.47 4.78 -4.01
CA CYS A 25 4.11 4.22 -5.21
C CYS A 25 5.15 5.25 -5.70
N LEU A 26 6.42 4.96 -5.41
CA LEU A 26 7.54 5.88 -5.61
C LEU A 26 8.63 5.23 -6.46
N HIS A 27 9.22 6.00 -7.37
CA HIS A 27 10.41 5.60 -8.12
C HIS A 27 11.39 6.76 -8.22
N GLY A 28 12.52 6.65 -7.49
CA GLY A 28 13.45 7.76 -7.34
C GLY A 28 12.78 8.94 -6.64
N SER A 29 12.67 10.08 -7.31
CA SER A 29 11.96 11.28 -6.83
C SER A 29 10.50 11.36 -7.26
N GLU A 30 10.04 10.42 -8.11
CA GLU A 30 8.73 10.51 -8.75
C GLU A 30 7.68 9.74 -7.96
N MET A 31 6.56 10.41 -7.68
CA MET A 31 5.40 9.84 -6.99
C MET A 31 4.24 9.59 -7.95
N TYR A 32 3.70 8.37 -7.90
CA TYR A 32 2.53 7.94 -8.64
C TYR A 32 1.35 7.86 -7.67
N ASN A 33 0.61 8.96 -7.54
CA ASN A 33 -0.40 9.19 -6.49
C ASN A 33 -1.84 8.84 -6.90
N LEU A 34 -2.10 8.58 -8.18
CA LEU A 34 -3.43 8.30 -8.71
C LEU A 34 -3.59 6.81 -9.06
N VAL A 35 -4.22 6.04 -8.17
CA VAL A 35 -4.57 4.64 -8.45
C VAL A 35 -5.58 4.54 -9.58
N GLN A 36 -5.35 3.62 -10.51
CA GLN A 36 -6.24 3.31 -11.63
C GLN A 36 -6.96 1.99 -11.41
N ASP A 37 -6.26 0.98 -10.93
CA ASP A 37 -6.81 -0.35 -10.64
C ASP A 37 -5.98 -1.09 -9.60
N VAL A 38 -6.57 -2.09 -8.96
CA VAL A 38 -5.93 -2.95 -7.97
C VAL A 38 -6.36 -4.41 -8.12
N TYR A 39 -5.43 -5.33 -7.88
CA TYR A 39 -5.69 -6.75 -7.96
C TYR A 39 -4.95 -7.51 -6.85
N LEU A 40 -5.66 -8.40 -6.15
CA LEU A 40 -5.11 -9.24 -5.10
C LEU A 40 -4.86 -10.65 -5.65
N SER A 41 -3.61 -11.13 -5.58
CA SER A 41 -3.29 -12.49 -6.00
C SER A 41 -1.99 -13.00 -5.37
N LYS A 42 -1.57 -14.20 -5.78
CA LYS A 42 -0.31 -14.82 -5.36
C LYS A 42 0.86 -14.32 -6.25
N PRO A 43 2.06 -14.09 -5.69
CA PRO A 43 3.18 -13.49 -6.41
C PRO A 43 3.79 -14.38 -7.49
N GLY A 44 3.65 -15.70 -7.38
CA GLY A 44 4.45 -16.66 -8.16
C GLY A 44 5.90 -16.74 -7.66
N TYR A 45 6.68 -17.68 -8.20
CA TYR A 45 7.99 -18.04 -7.63
C TYR A 45 9.02 -16.90 -7.67
N ASP A 46 9.24 -16.29 -8.83
CA ASP A 46 10.31 -15.29 -9.01
C ASP A 46 10.05 -14.01 -8.22
N LEU A 47 8.80 -13.55 -8.21
CA LEU A 47 8.40 -12.37 -7.47
C LEU A 47 8.38 -12.63 -5.96
N ALA A 48 7.93 -13.82 -5.52
CA ALA A 48 7.99 -14.22 -4.12
C ALA A 48 9.43 -14.19 -3.59
N LEU A 49 10.37 -14.75 -4.37
CA LEU A 49 11.80 -14.74 -4.04
C LEU A 49 12.35 -13.31 -3.95
N SER A 50 11.97 -12.45 -4.89
CA SER A 50 12.43 -11.05 -4.96
C SER A 50 11.89 -10.20 -3.81
N LEU A 51 10.67 -10.49 -3.34
CA LEU A 51 10.02 -9.83 -2.21
C LEU A 51 10.38 -10.46 -0.85
N GLY A 52 11.01 -11.63 -0.84
CA GLY A 52 11.29 -12.38 0.39
C GLY A 52 10.03 -12.91 1.09
N VAL A 53 8.99 -13.23 0.31
CA VAL A 53 7.70 -13.77 0.80
C VAL A 53 7.49 -15.20 0.31
N SER A 54 6.49 -15.90 0.85
CA SER A 54 6.06 -17.21 0.34
C SER A 54 5.30 -17.07 -0.98
N VAL A 55 5.37 -18.09 -1.83
CA VAL A 55 4.52 -18.19 -3.04
C VAL A 55 3.03 -18.29 -2.71
N GLU A 56 2.71 -18.69 -1.49
CA GLU A 56 1.34 -18.78 -0.96
C GLU A 56 0.88 -17.49 -0.27
N ASP A 57 1.76 -16.49 -0.10
CA ASP A 57 1.37 -15.22 0.51
C ASP A 57 0.55 -14.38 -0.47
N ASP A 58 -0.37 -13.58 0.07
CA ASP A 58 -1.12 -12.61 -0.74
C ASP A 58 -0.30 -11.35 -0.99
N VAL A 59 -0.33 -10.87 -2.22
CA VAL A 59 0.26 -9.58 -2.63
C VAL A 59 -0.78 -8.75 -3.37
N LEU A 60 -0.76 -7.44 -3.12
CA LEU A 60 -1.61 -6.47 -3.80
C LEU A 60 -0.83 -5.82 -4.93
N TYR A 61 -1.34 -5.97 -6.14
CA TYR A 61 -0.89 -5.26 -7.32
C TYR A 61 -1.72 -3.99 -7.48
N GLY A 62 -1.07 -2.85 -7.67
CA GLY A 62 -1.76 -1.59 -7.93
C GLY A 62 -1.16 -0.88 -9.14
N VAL A 63 -2.01 -0.46 -10.07
CA VAL A 63 -1.62 0.40 -11.19
C VAL A 63 -1.86 1.84 -10.77
N PHE A 64 -0.83 2.66 -10.86
CA PHE A 64 -0.86 4.07 -10.53
C PHE A 64 -0.42 4.89 -11.73
N VAL A 65 -0.93 6.12 -11.82
CA VAL A 65 -0.40 7.14 -12.71
C VAL A 65 0.08 8.33 -11.90
N LYS A 66 1.03 9.05 -12.46
CA LYS A 66 1.47 10.32 -11.91
C LYS A 66 0.40 11.38 -12.19
N GLY A 67 -0.05 12.09 -11.16
CA GLY A 67 -0.89 13.28 -11.32
C GLY A 67 -0.07 14.46 -11.88
N TRP A 68 -0.70 15.33 -12.67
CA TRP A 68 -0.04 16.52 -13.23
C TRP A 68 0.16 17.62 -12.20
N ASP A 69 -0.75 17.71 -11.23
CA ASP A 69 -0.67 18.57 -10.06
C ASP A 69 -1.14 17.78 -8.83
N VAL A 70 -0.79 18.23 -7.63
CA VAL A 70 -1.14 17.60 -6.34
C VAL A 70 -2.65 17.59 -6.13
N GLU A 71 -3.38 18.56 -6.69
CA GLU A 71 -4.83 18.72 -6.55
C GLU A 71 -5.65 18.16 -7.73
N GLU A 72 -5.01 17.84 -8.87
CA GLU A 72 -5.73 17.45 -10.08
C GLU A 72 -5.86 15.93 -10.22
N THR A 73 -7.06 15.50 -10.59
CA THR A 73 -7.39 14.11 -10.95
C THR A 73 -7.01 13.76 -12.39
N ILE A 74 -6.28 14.63 -13.09
CA ILE A 74 -5.89 14.43 -14.48
C ILE A 74 -4.72 13.43 -14.54
N PRO A 75 -4.93 12.24 -15.13
CA PRO A 75 -3.90 11.23 -15.23
C PRO A 75 -2.85 11.65 -16.28
N SER A 76 -1.57 11.50 -15.94
CA SER A 76 -0.50 11.58 -16.93
C SER A 76 -0.43 10.33 -17.81
N SER A 77 0.38 10.41 -18.86
CA SER A 77 0.82 9.24 -19.62
C SER A 77 1.85 8.38 -18.87
N GLN A 78 2.35 8.82 -17.71
CA GLN A 78 3.33 8.08 -16.92
C GLN A 78 2.59 7.19 -15.92
N SER A 79 2.71 5.88 -16.14
CA SER A 79 2.11 4.86 -15.30
C SER A 79 3.15 3.98 -14.63
N ALA A 80 2.73 3.35 -13.54
CA ALA A 80 3.54 2.49 -12.71
C ALA A 80 2.70 1.34 -12.17
N LEU A 81 3.29 0.14 -12.15
CA LEU A 81 2.77 -1.00 -11.39
C LEU A 81 3.59 -1.11 -10.10
N CYS A 82 2.91 -1.01 -8.96
CA CYS A 82 3.48 -1.24 -7.64
C CYS A 82 2.92 -2.53 -7.03
N VAL A 83 3.78 -3.30 -6.36
CA VAL A 83 3.42 -4.55 -5.68
C VAL A 83 3.68 -4.42 -4.19
N TYR A 84 2.68 -4.76 -3.38
CA TYR A 84 2.71 -4.67 -1.93
C TYR A 84 2.50 -6.05 -1.30
N SER A 85 3.38 -6.46 -0.38
CA SER A 85 3.16 -7.64 0.45
C SER A 85 2.07 -7.36 1.48
N MET A 86 1.01 -8.17 1.49
CA MET A 86 -0.06 -7.99 2.48
C MET A 86 0.40 -8.26 3.91
N ALA A 87 1.42 -9.11 4.09
CA ALA A 87 2.06 -9.32 5.38
C ALA A 87 2.76 -8.04 5.89
N THR A 88 3.44 -7.30 5.00
CA THR A 88 4.06 -6.01 5.35
C THR A 88 3.00 -4.95 5.65
N VAL A 89 1.93 -4.89 4.86
CA VAL A 89 0.78 -4.01 5.11
C VAL A 89 0.20 -4.26 6.51
N GLU A 90 -0.06 -5.53 6.85
CA GLU A 90 -0.58 -5.89 8.18
C GLU A 90 0.38 -5.50 9.31
N LYS A 91 1.68 -5.74 9.13
CA LYS A 91 2.69 -5.35 10.10
C LYS A 91 2.68 -3.85 10.37
N ILE A 92 2.61 -3.02 9.32
CA ILE A 92 2.58 -1.56 9.43
C ILE A 92 1.32 -1.09 10.16
N PHE A 93 0.15 -1.70 9.90
CA PHE A 93 -1.07 -1.39 10.66
C PHE A 93 -0.86 -1.60 12.16
N LEU A 94 -0.32 -2.76 12.54
CA LEU A 94 -0.09 -3.10 13.95
C LEU A 94 0.93 -2.14 14.61
N GLU A 95 2.02 -1.83 13.91
CA GLU A 95 3.03 -0.88 14.38
C GLU A 95 2.44 0.52 14.60
N ASN A 96 1.64 1.02 13.65
CA ASN A 96 1.00 2.33 13.76
C ASN A 96 -0.02 2.38 14.91
N ILE A 97 -0.76 1.28 15.14
CA ILE A 97 -1.65 1.15 16.30
C ILE A 97 -0.84 1.20 17.61
N GLU A 98 0.26 0.45 17.71
CA GLU A 98 1.13 0.46 18.89
C GLU A 98 1.74 1.84 19.16
N LEU A 99 2.17 2.56 18.12
CA LEU A 99 2.71 3.92 18.24
C LEU A 99 1.64 4.90 18.69
N CYS A 100 0.41 4.77 18.19
CA CYS A 100 -0.74 5.53 18.65
C CYS A 100 -1.00 5.30 20.16
N PHE A 101 -0.96 4.05 20.63
CA PHE A 101 -1.11 3.73 22.05
C PHE A 101 0.03 4.28 22.94
N LYS A 102 1.23 4.44 22.40
CA LYS A 102 2.37 5.09 23.09
C LYS A 102 2.29 6.62 23.08
N GLY A 103 1.38 7.20 22.30
CA GLY A 103 1.27 8.66 22.09
C GLY A 103 2.31 9.23 21.13
N GLU A 104 3.00 8.39 20.35
CA GLU A 104 4.02 8.80 19.38
C GLU A 104 3.39 9.07 18.00
N THR A 105 2.64 10.16 17.86
CA THR A 105 1.85 10.48 16.66
C THR A 105 2.66 10.98 15.46
N SER A 106 3.95 11.30 15.64
CA SER A 106 4.81 11.87 14.60
C SER A 106 5.63 10.84 13.82
N LYS A 107 5.55 9.56 14.18
CA LYS A 107 6.25 8.46 13.52
C LYS A 107 5.23 7.51 12.89
N VAL A 108 4.75 7.83 11.69
CA VAL A 108 3.91 6.90 10.93
C VAL A 108 4.83 6.14 9.97
N SER A 109 4.81 4.81 10.02
CA SER A 109 5.50 3.98 9.03
C SER A 109 4.63 3.93 7.78
N SER A 110 5.05 4.56 6.68
CA SER A 110 4.33 4.55 5.39
C SER A 110 5.13 3.88 4.25
N ASN A 111 6.40 3.55 4.50
CA ASN A 111 7.24 2.96 3.46
C ASN A 111 6.94 1.47 3.32
N LEU A 112 6.03 1.16 2.41
CA LEU A 112 5.92 -0.18 1.86
C LEU A 112 6.94 -0.29 0.74
N GLY A 113 7.95 -1.14 0.91
CA GLY A 113 8.89 -1.42 -0.17
C GLY A 113 8.13 -1.97 -1.38
N SER A 114 7.89 -1.12 -2.37
CA SER A 114 7.17 -1.47 -3.59
C SER A 114 8.14 -1.99 -4.64
N PHE A 115 7.86 -3.16 -5.23
CA PHE A 115 8.50 -3.54 -6.49
C PHE A 115 7.82 -2.78 -7.63
N PHE A 116 8.62 -2.17 -8.51
CA PHE A 116 8.17 -1.16 -9.46
C PHE A 116 8.42 -1.58 -10.91
N PHE A 117 7.40 -1.46 -11.76
CA PHE A 117 7.52 -1.59 -13.21
C PHE A 117 6.94 -0.36 -13.91
N LEU A 118 7.70 0.23 -14.84
CA LEU A 118 7.21 1.26 -15.77
C LEU A 118 6.59 0.57 -16.97
N MET A 119 5.40 1.01 -17.37
CA MET A 119 4.75 0.65 -18.63
C MET A 119 4.77 1.83 -19.60
#